data_AF-A0A954ZFZ5-F1
#
_entry.id   AF-A0A954ZFZ5-F1
#
_cell.length_a   1.000
_cell.length_b   1.000
_cell.length_c   1.000
_cell.angle_alpha   90.00
_cell.angle_beta   90.00
_cell.angle_gamma   90.00
#
_symmetry.space_group_name_H-M   'P 1'
#
loop_
_entity.id
_entity.type
_entity.pdbx_description
1 polymer ?
#
loop_
_entity_poly.entity_id
_entity_poly.type
_entity_poly.pdbx_seq_one_letter_code
_entity_poly.pdbx_strand_id
1 'polypeptide(L)'
;MASRLNSRGETRRKLRYEELERREVLATLVVANANDSGDGSLRNAIVEANGTTERDTITFDIGIGVQVIRPQTALPAITNPLTIDGTSQPGYSGIPLIELDGAQAGDQVPGLTIDSSSVEIRGLSVSSFDGAGIHIVSGSNSTIAGNYVGLLGGNDRGIQIE
;
A
#
# COMPACT_ATOMS: atom_id res chain seq x y z
N MET A 1 71.73 9.69 9.43
CA MET A 1 71.11 9.09 10.64
C MET A 1 69.60 9.30 10.56
N ALA A 2 68.85 8.24 10.83
CA ALA A 2 67.48 8.04 10.36
C ALA A 2 66.35 8.72 11.19
N SER A 3 65.19 8.90 10.53
CA SER A 3 63.83 8.56 11.00
C SER A 3 63.09 9.44 12.04
N ARG A 4 61.89 9.96 11.69
CA ARG A 4 60.54 9.38 11.96
C ARG A 4 59.40 10.35 11.54
N LEU A 5 58.29 9.76 11.05
CA LEU A 5 57.04 10.41 10.58
C LEU A 5 56.26 11.12 11.70
N ASN A 6 55.41 12.11 11.36
CA ASN A 6 54.02 12.05 11.80
C ASN A 6 53.03 12.86 10.94
N SER A 7 51.95 12.18 10.55
CA SER A 7 50.78 12.63 9.81
C SER A 7 49.71 13.22 10.74
N ARG A 8 49.02 14.28 10.29
CA ARG A 8 47.67 14.71 10.75
C ARG A 8 47.01 15.42 9.55
N GLY A 9 45.88 15.02 8.98
CA GLY A 9 44.74 14.30 9.53
C GLY A 9 43.50 15.19 9.42
N GLU A 10 42.90 15.21 8.22
CA GLU A 10 41.49 15.44 7.88
C GLU A 10 40.59 16.30 8.81
N THR A 11 40.05 17.38 8.25
CA THR A 11 38.61 17.66 8.44
C THR A 11 38.02 18.01 7.10
N ARG A 12 37.93 16.99 6.23
CA ARG A 12 36.90 17.00 5.20
C ARG A 12 35.59 17.15 5.96
N ARG A 13 35.00 18.33 5.83
CA ARG A 13 33.61 18.64 6.13
C ARG A 13 32.75 17.75 5.23
N LYS A 14 32.77 16.43 5.49
CA LYS A 14 31.85 15.48 4.91
C LYS A 14 30.51 15.98 5.42
N LEU A 15 29.77 16.61 4.51
CA LEU A 15 28.33 16.72 4.58
C LEU A 15 27.84 15.32 4.91
N ARG A 16 27.66 15.05 6.20
CA ARG A 16 26.97 13.89 6.70
C ARG A 16 25.50 14.21 6.44
N TYR A 17 25.16 14.20 5.15
CA TYR A 17 23.79 13.97 4.73
C TYR A 17 23.36 12.75 5.51
N GLU A 18 22.26 12.91 6.21
CA GLU A 18 21.41 11.84 6.69
C GLU A 18 21.59 10.63 5.78
N GLU A 19 22.44 9.69 6.20
CA GLU A 19 22.17 8.28 5.95
C GLU A 19 20.83 8.10 6.64
N LEU A 20 19.78 8.45 5.89
CA LEU A 20 18.38 8.21 6.17
C LEU A 20 18.40 6.85 6.81
N GLU A 21 18.14 6.78 8.12
CA GLU A 21 18.04 5.51 8.80
C GLU A 21 17.10 4.70 7.93
N ARG A 22 17.66 3.69 7.27
CA ARG A 22 16.90 2.77 6.43
C ARG A 22 15.79 2.34 7.38
N ARG A 23 14.52 2.66 7.10
CA ARG A 23 13.43 2.36 8.02
C ARG A 23 13.46 0.85 8.29
N GLU A 24 14.07 0.45 9.41
CA GLU A 24 14.11 -0.94 9.91
C GLU A 24 12.94 -1.19 10.87
N VAL A 25 11.98 -0.27 10.94
CA VAL A 25 10.81 -0.36 11.80
C VAL A 25 9.56 -0.42 10.94
N LEU A 26 8.66 -1.36 11.25
CA LEU A 26 7.34 -1.47 10.66
C LEU A 26 6.63 -0.11 10.74
N ALA A 27 6.26 0.47 9.60
CA ALA A 27 5.55 1.74 9.56
C ALA A 27 4.04 1.51 9.51
N THR A 28 3.30 2.31 10.29
CA THR A 28 1.86 2.47 10.12
C THR A 28 1.62 3.68 9.22
N LEU A 29 1.06 3.44 8.05
CA LEU A 29 0.72 4.45 7.06
C LEU A 29 -0.79 4.71 7.16
N VAL A 30 -1.19 5.96 7.40
CA VAL A 30 -2.61 6.30 7.58
C VAL A 30 -3.14 6.93 6.30
N VAL A 31 -4.19 6.33 5.74
CA VAL A 31 -5.02 6.93 4.70
C VAL A 31 -6.06 7.82 5.38
N ALA A 32 -5.92 9.12 5.17
CA ALA A 32 -6.70 10.16 5.83
C ALA A 32 -7.70 10.86 4.89
N ASN A 33 -7.69 10.53 3.59
CA ASN A 33 -8.65 11.05 2.64
C ASN A 33 -8.96 10.04 1.53
N ALA A 34 -10.08 10.26 0.84
CA ALA A 34 -10.55 9.43 -0.26
C ALA A 34 -10.13 9.92 -1.66
N ASN A 35 -9.16 10.83 -1.75
CA ASN A 35 -8.68 11.33 -3.04
C ASN A 35 -7.95 10.22 -3.81
N ASP A 36 -7.98 10.28 -5.14
CA ASP A 36 -7.24 9.32 -6.00
C ASP A 36 -5.72 9.38 -5.78
N SER A 37 -5.19 10.56 -5.44
CA SER A 37 -3.76 10.81 -5.29
C SER A 37 -3.48 11.96 -4.31
N GLY A 38 -2.19 12.17 -4.03
CA GLY A 38 -1.70 13.16 -3.05
C GLY A 38 -1.55 12.60 -1.64
N ASP A 39 -0.99 13.42 -0.76
CA ASP A 39 -0.68 13.05 0.62
C ASP A 39 -1.91 12.54 1.37
N GLY A 40 -1.74 11.47 2.13
CA GLY A 40 -2.83 10.83 2.88
C GLY A 40 -3.81 10.01 2.04
N SER A 41 -3.59 9.84 0.73
CA SER A 41 -4.38 8.94 -0.12
C SER A 41 -3.87 7.49 -0.06
N LEU A 42 -4.72 6.52 -0.42
CA LEU A 42 -4.33 5.11 -0.53
C LEU A 42 -3.19 4.90 -1.53
N ARG A 43 -3.22 5.61 -2.66
CA ARG A 43 -2.15 5.55 -3.67
C ARG A 43 -0.81 5.97 -3.08
N ASN A 44 -0.78 7.07 -2.34
CA ASN A 44 0.44 7.54 -1.68
C ASN A 44 0.94 6.53 -0.64
N ALA A 45 0.04 5.98 0.18
CA ALA A 45 0.39 4.97 1.18
C ALA A 45 0.99 3.70 0.56
N ILE A 46 0.48 3.22 -0.58
CA ILE A 46 1.07 2.07 -1.30
C ILE A 46 2.46 2.43 -1.84
N VAL A 47 2.64 3.62 -2.42
CA VAL A 47 3.96 4.07 -2.91
C VAL A 47 4.97 4.12 -1.76
N GLU A 48 4.59 4.65 -0.60
CA GLU A 48 5.45 4.69 0.58
C GLU A 48 5.82 3.28 1.07
N ALA A 49 4.86 2.36 1.17
CA ALA A 49 5.11 0.97 1.56
C ALA A 49 6.01 0.23 0.57
N ASN A 50 5.87 0.50 -0.72
CA ASN A 50 6.74 -0.06 -1.75
C ASN A 50 8.18 0.51 -1.69
N GLY A 51 8.42 1.58 -0.93
CA GLY A 51 9.74 2.15 -0.69
C GLY A 51 10.54 1.47 0.43
N THR A 52 9.93 0.55 1.19
CA THR A 52 10.54 -0.12 2.36
C THR A 52 10.82 -1.60 2.06
N THR A 53 11.59 -2.28 2.92
CA THR A 53 11.77 -3.75 2.83
C THR A 53 11.00 -4.52 3.90
N GLU A 54 10.50 -3.81 4.91
CA GLU A 54 9.77 -4.37 6.03
C GLU A 54 8.27 -4.41 5.74
N ARG A 55 7.53 -5.21 6.52
CA ARG A 55 6.08 -5.32 6.34
C ARG A 55 5.36 -4.12 6.93
N ASP A 56 5.03 -3.14 6.10
CA ASP A 56 4.24 -1.99 6.54
C ASP A 56 2.75 -2.32 6.71
N THR A 57 2.04 -1.47 7.44
CA THR A 57 0.58 -1.57 7.64
C THR A 57 -0.09 -0.28 7.22
N ILE A 58 -0.98 -0.37 6.23
CA ILE A 58 -1.89 0.69 5.82
C ILE A 58 -3.18 0.57 6.65
N THR A 59 -3.54 1.69 7.30
CA THR A 59 -4.77 1.87 8.08
C THR A 59 -5.57 3.05 7.53
N PHE A 60 -6.84 3.16 7.91
CA PHE A 60 -7.76 4.17 7.40
C PHE A 60 -8.38 4.97 8.54
N ASP A 61 -8.35 6.29 8.41
CA ASP A 61 -9.03 7.26 9.28
C ASP A 61 -9.52 8.44 8.43
N ILE A 62 -10.41 8.14 7.47
CA ILE A 62 -10.87 9.13 6.48
C ILE A 62 -12.04 9.97 7.02
N GLY A 63 -12.89 9.38 7.87
CA GLY A 63 -14.16 9.99 8.28
C GLY A 63 -15.10 9.01 8.98
N ILE A 64 -16.42 9.23 8.88
CA ILE A 64 -17.45 8.38 9.48
C ILE A 64 -18.31 7.76 8.37
N GLY A 65 -18.67 6.48 8.54
CA GLY A 65 -19.47 5.75 7.58
C GLY A 65 -18.66 5.26 6.39
N VAL A 66 -19.34 4.93 5.29
CA VAL A 66 -18.68 4.40 4.08
C VAL A 66 -17.84 5.49 3.41
N GLN A 67 -16.59 5.14 3.11
CA GLN A 67 -15.61 5.97 2.44
C GLN A 67 -15.30 5.36 1.08
N VAL A 68 -15.64 6.09 0.02
CA VAL A 68 -15.47 5.61 -1.36
C VAL A 68 -14.24 6.25 -1.96
N ILE A 69 -13.23 5.44 -2.24
CA ILE A 69 -12.03 5.81 -2.98
C ILE A 69 -12.26 5.43 -4.43
N ARG A 70 -12.14 6.40 -5.35
CA ARG A 70 -12.32 6.21 -6.80
C ARG A 70 -11.01 6.42 -7.55
N PRO A 71 -10.21 5.35 -7.75
CA PRO A 71 -9.01 5.46 -8.57
C PRO A 71 -9.35 5.92 -10.00
N GLN A 72 -8.59 6.88 -10.53
CA GLN A 72 -8.73 7.35 -11.92
C GLN A 72 -7.81 6.60 -12.90
N THR A 73 -6.88 5.83 -12.34
CA THR A 73 -5.93 4.95 -13.05
C THR A 73 -5.60 3.78 -12.14
N ALA A 74 -4.97 2.74 -12.69
CA ALA A 74 -4.47 1.60 -11.91
C ALA A 74 -3.74 2.05 -10.64
N LEU A 75 -4.11 1.48 -9.49
CA LEU A 75 -3.34 1.64 -8.26
C LEU A 75 -1.95 0.98 -8.45
N PRO A 76 -0.90 1.50 -7.78
CA PRO A 76 0.41 0.87 -7.85
C PRO A 76 0.34 -0.58 -7.37
N ALA A 77 1.06 -1.49 -8.05
CA ALA A 77 1.16 -2.87 -7.60
C ALA A 77 1.85 -2.93 -6.22
N ILE A 78 1.44 -3.87 -5.37
CA ILE A 78 2.05 -4.13 -4.07
C ILE A 78 3.27 -5.00 -4.29
N THR A 79 4.47 -4.43 -4.15
CA THR A 79 5.75 -5.10 -4.47
C THR A 79 6.52 -5.53 -3.22
N ASN A 80 6.13 -5.06 -2.04
CA ASN A 80 6.70 -5.47 -0.76
C ASN A 80 5.65 -6.09 0.16
N PRO A 81 6.06 -6.82 1.22
CA PRO A 81 5.15 -7.29 2.25
C PRO A 81 4.32 -6.12 2.81
N LEU A 82 3.01 -6.27 2.83
CA LEU A 82 2.10 -5.18 3.17
C LEU A 82 0.84 -5.71 3.83
N THR A 83 0.38 -5.03 4.87
CA THR A 83 -0.98 -5.22 5.40
C THR A 83 -1.83 -4.03 4.99
N ILE A 84 -2.98 -4.26 4.35
CA ILE A 84 -4.00 -3.25 4.10
C ILE A 84 -5.21 -3.59 4.99
N ASP A 85 -5.42 -2.78 6.02
CA ASP A 85 -6.40 -3.06 7.07
C ASP A 85 -7.59 -2.09 7.02
N GLY A 86 -8.59 -2.43 6.21
CA GLY A 86 -9.86 -1.70 6.13
C GLY A 86 -10.69 -1.75 7.42
N THR A 87 -10.40 -2.67 8.34
CA THR A 87 -11.11 -2.78 9.62
C THR A 87 -10.77 -1.65 10.59
N SER A 88 -9.68 -0.92 10.32
CA SER A 88 -9.25 0.24 11.10
C SER A 88 -10.14 1.47 10.90
N GLN A 89 -10.91 1.54 9.80
CA GLN A 89 -11.79 2.66 9.51
C GLN A 89 -12.81 2.88 10.63
N PRO A 90 -12.90 4.10 11.21
CA PRO A 90 -13.86 4.41 12.26
C PRO A 90 -15.30 3.99 11.90
N GLY A 91 -15.91 3.23 12.80
CA GLY A 91 -17.26 2.70 12.65
C GLY A 91 -17.35 1.27 12.07
N TYR A 92 -16.22 0.63 11.73
CA TYR A 92 -16.23 -0.75 11.26
C TYR A 92 -16.87 -1.68 12.30
N SER A 93 -17.87 -2.46 11.86
CA SER A 93 -18.61 -3.40 12.70
C SER A 93 -18.89 -4.72 11.98
N GLY A 94 -17.88 -5.25 11.29
CA GLY A 94 -17.97 -6.51 10.52
C GLY A 94 -18.43 -6.35 9.07
N ILE A 95 -18.75 -5.13 8.64
CA ILE A 95 -19.07 -4.77 7.26
C ILE A 95 -17.98 -3.80 6.78
N PRO A 96 -17.33 -4.04 5.62
CA PRO A 96 -16.37 -3.11 5.05
C PRO A 96 -16.92 -1.69 4.92
N LEU A 97 -16.16 -0.71 5.39
CA LEU A 97 -16.48 0.72 5.25
C LEU A 97 -15.58 1.44 4.26
N ILE A 98 -14.47 0.82 3.83
CA ILE A 98 -13.64 1.32 2.75
C ILE A 98 -14.06 0.63 1.47
N GLU A 99 -14.54 1.43 0.51
CA GLU A 99 -14.92 0.98 -0.81
C GLU A 99 -13.89 1.46 -1.84
N LEU A 100 -13.30 0.53 -2.57
CA LEU A 100 -12.56 0.80 -3.80
C LEU A 100 -13.52 0.65 -4.97
N ASP A 101 -13.89 1.78 -5.56
CA ASP A 101 -14.79 1.86 -6.71
C ASP A 101 -13.97 2.11 -7.98
N GLY A 102 -13.87 1.07 -8.80
CA GLY A 102 -13.06 1.03 -10.02
C GLY A 102 -13.71 1.62 -11.27
N ALA A 103 -14.91 2.21 -11.17
CA ALA A 103 -15.68 2.63 -12.35
C ALA A 103 -14.95 3.67 -13.23
N GLN A 104 -13.90 4.31 -12.70
CA GLN A 104 -13.07 5.29 -13.41
C GLN A 104 -11.61 4.86 -13.58
N ALA A 105 -11.25 3.63 -13.21
CA ALA A 105 -9.85 3.18 -13.18
C ALA A 105 -9.27 2.84 -14.56
N GLY A 106 -10.14 2.58 -15.55
CA GLY A 106 -9.79 2.23 -16.93
C GLY A 106 -10.07 0.77 -17.28
N ASP A 107 -9.98 0.45 -18.57
CA ASP A 107 -10.28 -0.88 -19.11
C ASP A 107 -9.26 -1.92 -18.67
N GLN A 108 -9.74 -3.11 -18.31
CA GLN A 108 -8.95 -4.26 -17.84
C GLN A 108 -8.03 -3.96 -16.63
N VAL A 109 -8.33 -2.90 -15.87
CA VAL A 109 -7.55 -2.51 -14.69
C VAL A 109 -8.01 -3.28 -13.45
N PRO A 110 -7.13 -4.02 -12.75
CA PRO A 110 -7.46 -4.63 -11.47
C PRO A 110 -7.64 -3.60 -10.35
N GLY A 111 -8.39 -3.98 -9.31
CA GLY A 111 -8.54 -3.14 -8.12
C GLY A 111 -7.26 -3.04 -7.30
N LEU A 112 -6.71 -4.18 -6.90
CA LEU A 112 -5.40 -4.29 -6.25
C LEU A 112 -4.59 -5.39 -6.92
N THR A 113 -3.35 -5.08 -7.29
CA THR A 113 -2.40 -6.04 -7.84
C THR A 113 -1.37 -6.40 -6.76
N ILE A 114 -1.24 -7.69 -6.47
CA ILE A 114 -0.24 -8.24 -5.55
C ILE A 114 0.87 -8.90 -6.37
N ASP A 115 2.08 -8.36 -6.23
CA ASP A 115 3.32 -8.88 -6.81
C ASP A 115 4.40 -9.00 -5.72
N SER A 116 3.99 -9.58 -4.58
CA SER A 116 4.83 -9.76 -3.41
C SER A 116 4.31 -10.89 -2.52
N SER A 117 5.19 -11.41 -1.67
CA SER A 117 4.80 -12.39 -0.65
C SER A 117 4.42 -11.71 0.66
N SER A 118 3.70 -12.42 1.52
CA SER A 118 3.34 -11.94 2.85
C SER A 118 2.48 -10.67 2.81
N VAL A 119 1.52 -10.62 1.88
CA VAL A 119 0.53 -9.54 1.81
C VAL A 119 -0.76 -9.94 2.55
N GLU A 120 -1.30 -9.05 3.37
CA GLU A 120 -2.63 -9.21 3.97
C GLU A 120 -3.55 -8.10 3.48
N ILE A 121 -4.72 -8.45 2.98
CA ILE A 121 -5.78 -7.49 2.62
C ILE A 121 -7.03 -7.91 3.38
N ARG A 122 -7.57 -7.00 4.19
CA ARG A 122 -8.80 -7.27 4.95
C ARG A 122 -9.74 -6.09 5.08
N GLY A 123 -11.04 -6.39 5.20
CA GLY A 123 -12.07 -5.40 5.52
C GLY A 123 -12.34 -4.37 4.42
N LEU A 124 -12.01 -4.66 3.16
CA LEU A 124 -12.29 -3.79 2.02
C LEU A 124 -13.52 -4.26 1.23
N SER A 125 -14.28 -3.32 0.69
CA SER A 125 -15.17 -3.54 -0.44
C SER A 125 -14.44 -3.16 -1.72
N VAL A 126 -14.39 -4.05 -2.70
CA VAL A 126 -13.71 -3.82 -3.98
C VAL A 126 -14.68 -4.16 -5.11
N SER A 127 -15.05 -3.16 -5.89
CA SER A 127 -16.08 -3.31 -6.92
C SER A 127 -15.85 -2.43 -8.13
N SER A 128 -16.55 -2.76 -9.22
CA SER A 128 -16.68 -1.91 -10.42
C SER A 128 -15.37 -1.72 -11.20
N PHE A 129 -14.40 -2.61 -11.02
CA PHE A 129 -13.21 -2.69 -11.86
C PHE A 129 -13.49 -3.49 -13.14
N ASP A 130 -12.85 -3.12 -14.24
CA ASP A 130 -12.91 -3.88 -15.51
C ASP A 130 -11.86 -5.01 -15.58
N GLY A 131 -11.06 -5.18 -14.53
CA GLY A 131 -10.16 -6.32 -14.30
C GLY A 131 -10.61 -7.21 -13.12
N ALA A 132 -9.68 -7.95 -12.52
CA ALA A 132 -9.97 -8.63 -11.25
C ALA A 132 -10.09 -7.59 -10.11
N GLY A 133 -10.97 -7.80 -9.13
CA GLY A 133 -11.02 -6.93 -7.95
C GLY A 133 -9.70 -7.01 -7.18
N ILE A 134 -9.20 -8.23 -6.96
CA ILE A 134 -7.86 -8.48 -6.43
C ILE A 134 -7.15 -9.46 -7.36
N HIS A 135 -5.98 -9.08 -7.86
CA HIS A 135 -5.15 -9.88 -8.76
C HIS A 135 -3.84 -10.25 -8.07
N ILE A 136 -3.61 -11.53 -7.86
CA ILE A 136 -2.36 -12.07 -7.32
C ILE A 136 -1.53 -12.58 -8.49
N VAL A 137 -0.52 -11.79 -8.88
CA VAL A 137 0.41 -12.10 -9.98
C VAL A 137 1.52 -13.02 -9.50
N SER A 138 2.08 -12.70 -8.32
CA SER A 138 3.12 -13.51 -7.71
C SER A 138 3.07 -13.38 -6.19
N GLY A 139 3.66 -14.36 -5.52
CA GLY A 139 3.82 -14.33 -4.07
C GLY A 139 3.28 -15.56 -3.36
N SER A 140 3.68 -15.68 -2.10
CA SER A 140 3.26 -16.76 -1.20
C SER A 140 2.86 -16.18 0.14
N ASN A 141 2.12 -16.94 0.95
CA ASN A 141 1.73 -16.54 2.30
C ASN A 141 0.91 -15.24 2.36
N SER A 142 0.10 -14.99 1.32
CA SER A 142 -0.81 -13.85 1.29
C SER A 142 -2.19 -14.25 1.81
N THR A 143 -2.81 -13.36 2.59
CA THR A 143 -4.12 -13.59 3.23
C THR A 143 -5.12 -12.55 2.72
N ILE A 144 -6.23 -13.02 2.14
CA ILE A 144 -7.34 -12.17 1.72
C ILE A 144 -8.54 -12.55 2.59
N ALA A 145 -8.91 -11.70 3.55
CA ALA A 145 -9.88 -12.04 4.59
C ALA A 145 -10.92 -10.94 4.84
N GLY A 146 -12.20 -11.30 4.97
CA GLY A 146 -13.26 -10.34 5.34
C GLY A 146 -13.47 -9.22 4.32
N ASN A 147 -13.09 -9.43 3.05
CA ASN A 147 -13.31 -8.50 1.95
C ASN A 147 -14.59 -8.84 1.20
N TYR A 148 -15.26 -7.82 0.66
CA TYR A 148 -16.38 -7.95 -0.26
C TYR A 148 -15.86 -7.63 -1.66
N VAL A 149 -15.72 -8.64 -2.52
CA VAL A 149 -15.14 -8.46 -3.86
C VAL A 149 -16.17 -8.79 -4.93
N GLY A 150 -16.47 -7.84 -5.82
CA GLY A 150 -17.40 -8.03 -6.93
C GLY A 150 -18.89 -7.97 -6.57
N LEU A 151 -19.26 -7.41 -5.40
CA LEU A 151 -20.64 -7.46 -4.90
C LEU A 151 -21.55 -6.31 -5.39
N LEU A 152 -21.01 -5.24 -5.98
CA LEU A 152 -21.77 -4.04 -6.39
C LEU A 152 -21.88 -3.83 -7.91
N GLY A 153 -21.49 -4.83 -8.71
CA GLY A 153 -21.58 -4.81 -10.18
C GLY A 153 -20.38 -4.18 -10.89
N GLY A 154 -20.18 -4.60 -12.13
CA GLY A 154 -19.01 -4.37 -12.98
C GLY A 154 -18.65 -5.66 -13.74
N ASN A 155 -17.54 -5.67 -14.50
CA ASN A 155 -16.98 -6.87 -15.14
C ASN A 155 -15.97 -7.60 -14.24
N ASP A 156 -15.97 -7.24 -12.95
CA ASP A 156 -14.99 -7.63 -11.97
C ASP A 156 -15.01 -9.13 -11.71
N ARG A 157 -13.87 -9.77 -11.96
CA ARG A 157 -13.73 -11.24 -11.89
C ARG A 157 -13.54 -11.78 -10.46
N GLY A 158 -13.88 -10.99 -9.43
CA GLY A 158 -13.61 -11.36 -8.04
C GLY A 158 -12.12 -11.38 -7.73
N ILE A 159 -11.61 -12.52 -7.25
CA ILE A 159 -10.18 -12.74 -6.95
C ILE A 159 -9.56 -13.63 -8.04
N GLN A 160 -8.49 -13.16 -8.67
CA GLN A 160 -7.71 -13.91 -9.66
C GLN A 160 -6.32 -14.25 -9.11
N ILE A 161 -5.86 -15.49 -9.33
CA ILE A 161 -4.54 -16.01 -8.96
C ILE A 161 -3.93 -16.64 -10.21
N GLU A 162 -2.66 -16.35 -10.50
CA GLU A 162 -1.89 -16.92 -11.62
C GLU A 162 -0.90 -18.01 -11.21
#